data_AF-A0A2E4CCA9-F1
#
_entry.id   AF-A0A2E4CCA9-F1
#
_cell.length_a   1.000
_cell.length_b   1.000
_cell.length_c   1.000
_cell.angle_alpha   90.00
_cell.angle_beta   90.00
_cell.angle_gamma   90.00
#
_symmetry.space_group_name_H-M   'P 1'
#
loop_
_entity.id
_entity.type
_entity.pdbx_description
1 polymer ?
#
loop_
_entity_poly.entity_id
_entity_poly.type
_entity_poly.pdbx_seq_one_letter_code
_entity_poly.pdbx_strand_id
1 'polypeptide(L)'
;MLAFIKHLRKRWEDWCGDHEMETTIRKHLTQNGFFGGTARLRNVRLVAVQRPGWLQVFRFDATVRVRPDNEEDDGVAPEAEYREVFGLVKDDIRHKVNTVRFFEEEGERIELFARWSDGLICLRGAHGLASHELSAR
;
A
#
# COMPACT_ATOMS: atom_id res chain seq x y z
N MET A 1 -17.51 -25.95 -0.78
CA MET A 1 -16.06 -26.15 -0.95
C MET A 1 -15.34 -24.95 -1.59
N LEU A 2 -15.88 -24.38 -2.68
CA LEU A 2 -15.29 -23.19 -3.36
C LEU A 2 -15.27 -21.91 -2.50
N ALA A 3 -16.25 -21.71 -1.61
CA ALA A 3 -16.31 -20.52 -0.75
C ALA A 3 -15.19 -20.46 0.30
N PHE A 4 -14.76 -21.63 0.82
CA PHE A 4 -13.69 -21.72 1.81
C PHE A 4 -12.31 -21.40 1.19
N ILE A 5 -12.06 -21.88 -0.04
CA ILE A 5 -10.85 -21.56 -0.80
C ILE A 5 -10.82 -20.06 -1.17
N LYS A 6 -11.97 -19.48 -1.56
CA LYS A 6 -12.08 -18.02 -1.78
C LYS A 6 -11.79 -17.22 -0.50
N HIS A 7 -12.27 -17.69 0.65
CA HIS A 7 -12.04 -17.02 1.93
C HIS A 7 -10.57 -17.10 2.37
N LEU A 8 -9.93 -18.26 2.21
CA LEU A 8 -8.49 -18.43 2.48
C LEU A 8 -7.63 -17.58 1.55
N ARG A 9 -7.96 -17.53 0.25
CA ARG A 9 -7.28 -16.68 -0.72
C ARG A 9 -7.41 -15.20 -0.36
N LYS A 10 -8.61 -14.75 0.00
CA LYS A 10 -8.85 -13.38 0.45
C LYS A 10 -8.02 -13.05 1.70
N ARG A 11 -8.00 -13.96 2.68
CA ARG A 11 -7.20 -13.80 3.89
C ARG A 11 -5.70 -13.75 3.61
N TRP A 12 -5.22 -14.46 2.59
CA TRP A 12 -3.84 -14.40 2.11
C TRP A 12 -3.52 -13.15 1.28
N GLU A 13 -4.49 -12.61 0.55
CA GLU A 13 -4.36 -11.33 -0.17
C GLU A 13 -4.39 -10.12 0.79
N ASP A 14 -5.12 -10.24 1.90
CA ASP A 14 -5.26 -9.21 2.92
C ASP A 14 -4.14 -9.25 3.99
N TRP A 15 -3.34 -10.33 4.06
CA TRP A 15 -2.32 -10.49 5.10
C TRP A 15 -0.94 -9.98 4.65
N CYS A 16 -0.50 -8.87 5.24
CA CYS A 16 0.83 -8.29 5.03
C CYS A 16 1.97 -9.05 5.74
N GLY A 17 1.65 -9.89 6.73
CA GLY A 17 2.64 -10.54 7.62
C GLY A 17 3.32 -9.60 8.62
N ASP A 18 3.35 -8.29 8.35
CA ASP A 18 4.07 -7.27 9.11
C ASP A 18 3.12 -6.20 9.68
N HIS A 19 2.95 -6.22 11.00
CA HIS A 19 2.09 -5.29 11.73
C HIS A 19 2.66 -3.85 11.81
N GLU A 20 3.99 -3.71 11.80
CA GLU A 20 4.65 -2.41 11.87
C GLU A 20 4.46 -1.64 10.56
N MET A 21 4.56 -2.35 9.44
CA MET A 21 4.24 -1.84 8.11
C MET A 21 2.79 -1.34 8.02
N GLU A 22 1.83 -2.17 8.42
CA GLU A 22 0.41 -1.77 8.42
C GLU A 22 0.15 -0.54 9.29
N THR A 23 0.76 -0.50 10.48
CA THR A 23 0.64 0.63 11.40
C THR A 23 1.22 1.91 10.78
N THR A 24 2.34 1.80 10.08
CA THR A 24 2.99 2.92 9.39
C THR A 24 2.12 3.47 8.25
N ILE A 25 1.54 2.59 7.43
CA ILE A 25 0.59 2.99 6.37
C ILE A 25 -0.62 3.72 6.98
N ARG A 26 -1.23 3.15 8.03
CA ARG A 26 -2.39 3.76 8.71
C ARG A 26 -2.07 5.12 9.32
N LYS A 27 -0.89 5.26 9.94
CA LYS A 27 -0.43 6.54 10.47
C LYS A 27 -0.25 7.56 9.34
N HIS A 28 0.37 7.16 8.23
CA HIS A 28 0.56 8.04 7.08
C HIS A 28 -0.79 8.48 6.45
N LEU A 29 -1.75 7.56 6.29
CA LEU A 29 -3.10 7.91 5.83
C LEU A 29 -3.79 8.92 6.77
N THR A 30 -3.61 8.75 8.08
CA THR A 30 -4.15 9.68 9.09
C THR A 30 -3.56 11.08 8.99
N GLN A 31 -2.27 11.18 8.70
CA GLN A 31 -1.58 12.46 8.50
C GLN A 31 -2.00 13.19 7.22
N ASN A 32 -2.59 12.49 6.25
CA ASN A 32 -2.97 13.04 4.95
C ASN A 32 -4.50 13.12 4.77
N GLY A 33 -5.26 13.32 5.85
CA GLY A 33 -6.70 13.63 5.77
C GLY A 33 -7.64 12.43 5.68
N PHE A 34 -7.18 11.21 5.95
CA PHE A 34 -8.04 10.02 6.01
C PHE A 34 -8.19 9.47 7.42
N PHE A 35 -9.25 8.73 7.70
CA PHE A 35 -9.34 7.93 8.92
C PHE A 35 -8.53 6.62 8.78
N GLY A 36 -7.22 6.70 9.00
CA GLY A 36 -6.29 5.56 8.85
C GLY A 36 -6.58 4.38 9.79
N GLY A 37 -7.13 4.63 10.98
CA GLY A 37 -7.54 3.57 11.92
C GLY A 37 -8.60 2.63 11.34
N THR A 38 -9.47 3.14 10.47
CA THR A 38 -10.54 2.36 9.81
C THR A 38 -10.20 1.89 8.40
N ALA A 39 -9.00 2.22 7.90
CA ALA A 39 -8.57 1.84 6.56
C ALA A 39 -8.57 0.31 6.37
N ARG A 40 -9.08 -0.16 5.23
CA ARG A 40 -9.01 -1.58 4.87
C ARG A 40 -7.87 -1.76 3.88
N LEU A 41 -6.73 -2.20 4.38
CA LEU A 41 -5.55 -2.53 3.58
C LEU A 41 -5.76 -3.86 2.85
N ARG A 42 -5.29 -3.94 1.61
CA ARG A 42 -5.33 -5.11 0.74
C ARG A 42 -4.05 -5.16 -0.07
N ASN A 43 -3.71 -6.35 -0.58
CA ASN A 43 -2.59 -6.55 -1.50
C ASN A 43 -1.25 -5.99 -1.00
N VAL A 44 -1.06 -5.92 0.33
CA VAL A 44 0.18 -5.44 0.91
C VAL A 44 1.26 -6.49 0.67
N ARG A 45 2.16 -6.22 -0.29
CA ARG A 45 3.08 -7.23 -0.82
C ARG A 45 4.43 -6.65 -1.12
N LEU A 46 5.49 -7.39 -0.80
CA LEU A 46 6.84 -7.09 -1.24
C LEU A 46 6.92 -7.26 -2.76
N VAL A 47 7.35 -6.21 -3.45
CA VAL A 47 7.44 -6.15 -4.92
C VAL A 47 8.84 -5.89 -5.43
N ALA A 48 9.73 -5.29 -4.65
CA ALA A 48 11.14 -5.21 -4.97
C ALA A 48 12.01 -5.30 -3.71
N VAL A 49 13.21 -5.85 -3.82
CA VAL A 49 14.14 -6.01 -2.69
C VAL A 49 15.59 -5.95 -3.12
N GLN A 50 16.45 -5.31 -2.32
CA GLN A 50 17.90 -5.42 -2.43
C GLN A 50 18.41 -6.56 -1.55
N ARG A 51 19.28 -7.46 -2.03
CA ARG A 51 19.94 -8.46 -1.18
C ARG A 51 21.05 -7.80 -0.36
N PRO A 52 21.19 -8.10 0.96
CA PRO A 52 20.57 -9.19 1.72
C PRO A 52 19.16 -8.92 2.29
N GLY A 53 18.52 -7.79 1.99
CA GLY A 53 17.13 -7.51 2.37
C GLY A 53 16.91 -6.14 3.01
N TRP A 54 17.91 -5.27 3.02
CA TRP A 54 17.89 -4.01 3.78
C TRP A 54 16.97 -2.95 3.18
N LEU A 55 16.82 -2.97 1.86
CA LEU A 55 15.95 -2.07 1.13
C LEU A 55 14.83 -2.88 0.47
N GLN A 56 13.60 -2.54 0.82
CA GLN A 56 12.41 -3.24 0.37
C GLN A 56 11.38 -2.25 -0.15
N VAL A 57 10.66 -2.64 -1.19
CA VAL A 57 9.53 -1.88 -1.72
C VAL A 57 8.30 -2.75 -1.66
N PHE A 58 7.27 -2.27 -0.99
CA PHE A 58 5.96 -2.89 -0.90
C PHE A 58 4.95 -2.10 -1.72
N ARG A 59 3.98 -2.81 -2.29
CA ARG A 59 2.75 -2.18 -2.80
C ARG A 59 1.64 -2.41 -1.78
N PHE A 60 0.63 -1.54 -1.78
CA PHE A 60 -0.63 -1.78 -1.09
C PHE A 60 -1.77 -1.11 -1.84
N ASP A 61 -2.97 -1.61 -1.60
CA ASP A 61 -4.22 -0.95 -1.96
C ASP A 61 -4.99 -0.73 -0.66
N ALA A 62 -5.76 0.36 -0.56
CA ALA A 62 -6.53 0.65 0.63
C ALA A 62 -7.88 1.25 0.29
N THR A 63 -8.93 0.78 0.97
CA THR A 63 -10.19 1.53 1.05
C THR A 63 -10.12 2.41 2.29
N VAL A 64 -10.16 3.72 2.10
CA VAL A 64 -9.99 4.73 3.16
C VAL A 64 -11.26 5.55 3.31
N ARG A 65 -11.56 5.99 4.53
CA ARG A 65 -12.66 6.93 4.80
C ARG A 65 -12.09 8.34 4.82
N VAL A 66 -12.71 9.26 4.09
CA VAL A 66 -12.31 10.67 4.04
C VAL A 66 -12.65 11.32 5.38
N ARG A 67 -11.73 12.13 5.93
CA ARG A 67 -12.04 13.00 7.06
C ARG A 67 -12.64 14.29 6.53
N PRO A 68 -13.88 14.65 6.90
CA PRO A 68 -14.44 15.95 6.53
C PRO A 68 -13.65 17.06 7.24
N ASP A 69 -13.34 18.14 6.53
CA ASP A 69 -12.59 19.27 7.09
C ASP A 69 -13.36 20.04 8.17
N ASN A 70 -14.69 19.86 8.24
CA ASN A 70 -15.59 20.50 9.19
C ASN A 70 -16.08 19.47 10.24
N GLU A 71 -15.26 19.18 11.25
CA GLU A 71 -15.67 18.37 12.42
C GLU A 71 -16.47 19.20 13.46
N GLU A 72 -16.63 20.51 13.28
CA GLU A 72 -17.23 21.46 14.24
C GLU A 72 -18.72 21.80 14.00
N ASP A 73 -19.39 21.20 13.02
CA ASP A 73 -20.82 21.48 12.81
C ASP A 73 -21.66 20.58 13.72
N ASP A 74 -22.38 21.19 14.69
CA ASP A 74 -23.36 20.57 15.61
C ASP A 74 -24.63 20.05 14.86
N GLY A 75 -24.43 19.55 13.64
CA GLY A 75 -25.44 19.02 12.73
C GLY A 75 -25.34 17.51 12.53
N VAL A 76 -26.28 16.97 11.76
CA VAL A 76 -26.32 15.54 11.40
C VAL A 76 -25.00 15.16 10.73
N ALA A 77 -24.29 14.20 11.31
CA ALA A 77 -23.00 13.74 10.80
C ALA A 77 -23.11 13.39 9.30
N PRO A 78 -22.25 13.95 8.43
CA PRO A 78 -22.30 13.68 7.01
C PRO A 78 -22.08 12.19 6.73
N GLU A 79 -22.68 11.69 5.64
CA GLU A 79 -22.50 10.30 5.22
C GLU A 79 -21.01 10.00 5.01
N ALA A 80 -20.59 8.80 5.42
CA ALA A 80 -19.19 8.40 5.33
C ALA A 80 -18.77 8.22 3.87
N GLU A 81 -17.93 9.12 3.35
CA GLU A 81 -17.30 8.98 2.05
C GLU A 81 -16.10 8.02 2.13
N TYR A 82 -16.07 7.05 1.22
CA TYR A 82 -14.97 6.11 1.08
C TYR A 82 -14.28 6.30 -0.27
N ARG A 83 -12.94 6.24 -0.27
CA ARG A 83 -12.12 6.26 -1.47
C ARG A 83 -11.23 5.03 -1.55
N GLU A 84 -10.94 4.60 -2.77
CA GLU A 84 -9.88 3.64 -3.03
C GLU A 84 -8.59 4.41 -3.30
N VAL A 85 -7.51 3.97 -2.67
CA VAL A 85 -6.17 4.54 -2.86
C VAL A 85 -5.17 3.42 -3.09
N PHE A 86 -4.16 3.72 -3.89
CA PHE A 86 -3.10 2.81 -4.29
C PHE A 86 -1.79 3.35 -3.77
N GLY A 87 -0.92 2.53 -3.21
CA GLY A 87 0.30 3.05 -2.63
C GLY A 87 1.50 2.13 -2.70
N LEU A 88 2.63 2.74 -2.37
CA LEU A 88 3.93 2.14 -2.26
C LEU A 88 4.54 2.49 -0.91
N VAL A 89 5.28 1.54 -0.35
CA VAL A 89 6.13 1.77 0.82
C VAL A 89 7.56 1.39 0.46
N LYS A 90 8.49 2.30 0.68
CA LYS A 90 9.93 2.03 0.64
C LYS A 90 10.44 1.94 2.06
N ASP A 91 10.92 0.77 2.42
CA ASP A 91 11.44 0.46 3.75
C ASP A 91 12.94 0.23 3.69
N ASP A 92 13.68 1.12 4.34
CA ASP A 92 15.12 1.03 4.53
C ASP A 92 15.41 0.71 6.00
N ILE A 93 15.59 -0.58 6.27
CA ILE A 93 15.80 -1.13 7.61
C ILE A 93 17.13 -0.64 8.19
N ARG A 94 18.15 -0.40 7.34
CA ARG A 94 19.48 0.03 7.77
C ARG A 94 19.44 1.43 8.38
N HIS A 95 18.63 2.30 7.80
CA HIS A 95 18.49 3.68 8.25
C HIS A 95 17.22 3.92 9.09
N LYS A 96 16.38 2.89 9.28
CA LYS A 96 15.06 2.98 9.92
C LYS A 96 14.18 4.05 9.26
N VAL A 97 14.28 4.15 7.93
CA VAL A 97 13.52 5.11 7.14
C VAL A 97 12.43 4.35 6.40
N ASN A 98 11.19 4.71 6.68
CA ASN A 98 10.03 4.21 5.97
C ASN A 98 9.34 5.37 5.24
N THR A 99 9.25 5.26 3.91
CA THR A 99 8.62 6.28 3.06
C THR A 99 7.35 5.69 2.45
N VAL A 100 6.20 6.25 2.83
CA VAL A 100 4.89 5.86 2.29
C VAL A 100 4.44 6.91 1.26
N ARG A 101 3.91 6.45 0.14
CA ARG A 101 3.24 7.28 -0.87
C ARG A 101 1.96 6.58 -1.33
N PHE A 102 0.91 7.35 -1.53
CA PHE A 102 -0.35 6.86 -2.09
C PHE A 102 -0.83 7.79 -3.20
N PHE A 103 -1.73 7.26 -4.00
CA PHE A 103 -2.22 7.78 -5.26
C PHE A 103 -3.71 7.47 -5.37
N GLU A 104 -4.45 8.29 -6.09
CA GLU A 104 -5.87 8.07 -6.34
C GLU A 104 -6.07 7.08 -7.50
N GLU A 105 -5.17 7.12 -8.49
CA GLU A 105 -5.19 6.21 -9.63
C GLU A 105 -4.10 5.13 -9.53
N GLU A 106 -4.44 3.90 -9.95
CA GLU A 106 -3.52 2.77 -9.91
C GLU A 106 -2.27 2.97 -10.80
N GLY A 107 -2.41 3.70 -11.91
CA GLY A 107 -1.31 3.93 -12.86
C GLY A 107 -0.22 4.87 -12.34
N GLU A 108 -0.56 5.79 -11.43
CA GLU A 108 0.37 6.83 -10.97
C GLU A 108 1.55 6.27 -10.17
N ARG A 109 1.36 5.12 -9.50
CA ARG A 109 2.45 4.46 -8.76
C ARG A 109 3.51 3.82 -9.65
N ILE A 110 3.28 3.65 -10.95
CA ILE A 110 4.23 2.97 -11.86
C ILE A 110 5.57 3.73 -11.93
N GLU A 111 5.52 5.05 -12.14
CA GLU A 111 6.74 5.85 -12.29
C GLU A 111 7.52 5.95 -10.97
N LEU A 112 6.81 6.07 -9.84
CA LEU A 112 7.45 6.04 -8.52
C LEU A 112 8.07 4.67 -8.23
N PHE A 113 7.36 3.58 -8.58
CA PHE A 113 7.87 2.23 -8.43
C PHE A 113 9.17 2.06 -9.22
N ALA A 114 9.19 2.42 -10.50
CA ALA A 114 10.39 2.30 -11.34
C ALA A 114 11.61 3.00 -10.71
N ARG A 115 11.44 4.22 -10.18
CA ARG A 115 12.51 4.95 -9.49
C ARG A 115 12.93 4.29 -8.17
N TRP A 116 11.99 3.73 -7.42
CA TRP A 116 12.28 3.11 -6.13
C TRP A 116 12.86 1.70 -6.25
N SER A 117 12.55 1.00 -7.34
CA SER A 117 13.04 -0.33 -7.67
C SER A 117 14.32 -0.33 -8.49
N ASP A 118 14.86 0.83 -8.85
CA ASP A 118 16.10 0.91 -9.63
C ASP A 118 17.26 0.23 -8.89
N GLY A 119 17.89 -0.75 -9.54
CA GLY A 119 18.93 -1.60 -8.96
C GLY A 119 18.44 -2.64 -7.93
N LEU A 120 17.13 -2.81 -7.74
CA LEU A 120 16.54 -3.83 -6.86
C LEU A 120 16.08 -5.05 -7.67
N ILE A 121 15.93 -6.18 -6.99
CA ILE A 121 15.33 -7.38 -7.56
C ILE A 121 13.81 -7.23 -7.49
N CYS A 122 13.17 -7.09 -8.65
CA CYS A 122 11.72 -7.10 -8.77
C CYS A 122 11.16 -8.52 -8.60
N LEU A 123 10.18 -8.66 -7.72
CA LEU A 123 9.51 -9.93 -7.43
C LEU A 123 8.26 -10.10 -8.29
N ARG A 124 7.73 -11.33 -8.36
CA ARG A 124 6.50 -11.65 -9.09
C ARG A 124 5.30 -10.76 -8.71
N GLY A 125 5.28 -10.25 -7.48
CA GLY A 125 4.26 -9.31 -7.00
C GLY A 125 4.26 -7.95 -7.71
N ALA A 126 5.32 -7.59 -8.45
CA ALA A 126 5.43 -6.33 -9.20
C ALA A 126 4.63 -6.31 -10.52
N HIS A 127 3.88 -7.37 -10.83
CA HIS A 127 3.04 -7.42 -12.02
C HIS A 127 2.06 -6.24 -12.06
N GLY A 128 2.02 -5.51 -13.17
CA GLY A 128 1.25 -4.27 -13.34
C GLY A 128 1.98 -3.00 -12.89
N LEU A 129 3.12 -3.12 -12.18
CA LEU A 129 3.99 -2.00 -11.81
C LEU A 129 5.27 -1.96 -12.66
N ALA A 130 5.77 -3.12 -13.07
CA ALA A 130 6.89 -3.23 -14.00
C ALA A 130 6.37 -3.24 -15.45
N SER A 131 6.26 -2.07 -16.06
CA SER A 131 5.97 -1.92 -17.49
C SER A 131 7.23 -2.26 -18.29
N HIS A 132 7.29 -3.45 -18.89
CA HIS A 132 8.27 -3.86 -19.91
C HIS A 132 9.77 -3.76 -19.52
N GLU A 133 10.33 -4.83 -18.97
CA GLU A 133 11.67 -5.40 -19.29
C GLU A 133 11.95 -6.61 -18.38
N LEU A 134 11.24 -7.73 -18.65
CA LEU A 134 11.67 -9.06 -18.21
C LEU A 134 11.94 -9.94 -19.44
N SER A 135 12.67 -9.37 -20.40
CA SER A 135 13.33 -10.11 -21.47
C SER A 135 14.78 -9.64 -21.52
N ALA A 136 15.69 -10.57 -21.21
CA ALA A 136 17.16 -10.43 -21.29
C ALA A 136 17.84 -9.52 -20.27
N ARG A 137 18.22 -10.11 -19.13
CA ARG A 137 19.61 -10.12 -18.64
C ARG A 137 19.79 -11.16 -17.55
#